data_AF-A0A485BGG9-F1
#
_entry.id   AF-A0A485BGG9-F1
#
_cell.length_a   1.000
_cell.length_b   1.000
_cell.length_c   1.000
_cell.angle_alpha   90.00
_cell.angle_beta   90.00
_cell.angle_gamma   90.00
#
_symmetry.space_group_name_H-M   'P 1'
#
loop_
_entity.id
_entity.type
_entity.pdbx_description
1 polymer ?
#
loop_
_entity_poly.entity_id
_entity_poly.type
_entity_poly.pdbx_seq_one_letter_code
_entity_poly.pdbx_strand_id
1 'polypeptide(L)'
;MSELVSVAWASASTFRGGDKRGGANGARLALAPQKDWPVNAIAAKVLPTLQAIQKASGKASLADIIVLAGSVGVEQAAAAAGVSVTVPFAPGRVDARQDQTDIESVGLLEPLADGFRNYRRIEGGVSTETLLLDKAQQLTLTAPELTVLVGGFTRAGRQL
;
A
#
# COMPACT_ATOMS: atom_id res chain seq x y z
N MET A 1 14.21 3.07 2.83
CA MET A 1 13.82 2.21 1.69
C MET A 1 12.53 1.45 1.97
N SER A 2 12.47 0.63 3.03
CA SER A 2 11.27 -0.17 3.37
C SER A 2 10.01 0.67 3.61
N GLU A 3 10.15 1.85 4.21
CA GLU A 3 9.03 2.77 4.50
C GLU A 3 8.32 3.29 3.24
N LEU A 4 9.06 3.58 2.17
CA LEU A 4 8.50 4.09 0.91
C LEU A 4 7.66 3.01 0.20
N VAL A 5 8.16 1.78 0.19
CA VAL A 5 7.43 0.63 -0.35
C VAL A 5 6.23 0.29 0.55
N SER A 6 6.39 0.39 1.87
CA SER A 6 5.32 0.16 2.86
C SER A 6 4.14 1.11 2.67
N VAL A 7 4.40 2.42 2.59
CA VAL A 7 3.33 3.43 2.46
C VAL A 7 2.60 3.30 1.12
N ALA A 8 3.32 3.02 0.03
CA ALA A 8 2.70 2.76 -1.26
C ALA A 8 1.84 1.49 -1.24
N TRP A 9 2.34 0.41 -0.63
CA TRP A 9 1.60 -0.84 -0.49
C TRP A 9 0.36 -0.67 0.40
N ALA A 10 0.48 0.00 1.55
CA ALA A 10 -0.64 0.29 2.44
C ALA A 10 -1.78 1.04 1.72
N SER A 11 -1.43 1.94 0.80
CA SER A 11 -2.38 2.68 -0.02
C SER A 11 -3.03 1.80 -1.09
N ALA A 12 -2.22 1.10 -1.90
CA ALA A 12 -2.69 0.34 -3.05
C ALA A 12 -3.40 -0.98 -2.68
N SER A 13 -2.94 -1.64 -1.61
CA SER A 13 -3.42 -2.97 -1.21
C SER A 13 -4.88 -2.99 -0.78
N THR A 14 -5.53 -1.85 -0.54
CA THR A 14 -6.96 -1.80 -0.24
C THR A 14 -7.86 -2.12 -1.44
N PHE A 15 -7.31 -2.16 -2.66
CA PHE A 15 -8.07 -2.45 -3.88
C PHE A 15 -8.67 -3.86 -3.86
N ARG A 16 -9.90 -3.98 -4.37
CA ARG A 16 -10.56 -5.25 -4.63
C ARG A 16 -11.14 -5.28 -6.05
N GLY A 17 -10.73 -6.27 -6.82
CA GLY A 17 -11.14 -6.44 -8.22
C GLY A 17 -12.62 -6.78 -8.38
N GLY A 18 -13.28 -7.35 -7.36
CA GLY A 18 -14.68 -7.76 -7.42
C GLY A 18 -15.67 -6.59 -7.50
N ASP A 19 -15.49 -5.56 -6.69
CA ASP A 19 -16.37 -4.38 -6.62
C ASP A 19 -15.66 -3.06 -6.97
N LYS A 20 -14.38 -3.13 -7.37
CA LYS A 20 -13.54 -1.99 -7.79
C LYS A 20 -13.35 -0.92 -6.73
N ARG A 21 -13.51 -1.27 -5.46
CA ARG A 21 -13.31 -0.36 -4.32
C ARG A 21 -11.86 -0.38 -3.83
N GLY A 22 -11.46 0.69 -3.15
CA GLY A 22 -10.11 0.86 -2.60
C GLY A 22 -9.08 1.32 -3.63
N GLY A 23 -7.80 1.08 -3.32
CA GLY A 23 -6.66 1.48 -4.13
C GLY A 23 -6.08 2.84 -3.77
N ALA A 24 -4.99 3.21 -4.45
CA ALA A 24 -4.17 4.37 -4.08
C ALA A 24 -4.76 5.73 -4.49
N ASN A 25 -5.72 5.77 -5.41
CA ASN A 25 -6.36 7.01 -5.82
C ASN A 25 -7.25 7.56 -4.70
N GLY A 26 -7.21 8.87 -4.47
CA GLY A 26 -7.90 9.54 -3.37
C GLY A 26 -7.05 9.71 -2.10
N ALA A 27 -5.84 9.15 -2.03
CA ALA A 27 -4.98 9.21 -0.85
C ALA A 27 -5.69 8.86 0.47
N ARG A 28 -6.68 7.95 0.43
CA ARG A 28 -7.52 7.63 1.59
C ARG A 28 -6.75 7.01 2.75
N LEU A 29 -5.53 6.51 2.49
CA LEU A 29 -4.56 6.12 3.50
C LEU A 29 -4.28 7.24 4.52
N ALA A 30 -4.35 8.51 4.10
CA ALA A 30 -4.15 9.68 4.96
C ALA A 30 -5.42 10.12 5.71
N LEU A 31 -6.55 9.45 5.49
CA LEU A 31 -7.86 9.77 6.04
C LEU A 31 -8.32 8.69 7.02
N ALA A 32 -9.30 9.03 7.86
CA ALA A 32 -9.97 8.03 8.68
C ALA A 32 -10.89 7.16 7.80
N PRO A 33 -10.97 5.84 8.06
CA PRO A 33 -10.31 5.12 9.16
C PRO A 33 -8.89 4.60 8.84
N GLN A 34 -8.45 4.64 7.58
CA GLN A 34 -7.24 3.93 7.15
C GLN A 34 -5.96 4.38 7.84
N LYS A 35 -5.84 5.68 8.13
CA LYS A 35 -4.67 6.24 8.83
C LYS A 35 -4.51 5.67 10.25
N ASP A 36 -5.59 5.16 10.84
CA ASP A 36 -5.68 4.68 12.21
C ASP A 36 -5.64 3.14 12.30
N TRP A 37 -5.56 2.43 11.16
CA TRP A 37 -5.48 0.97 11.18
C TRP A 37 -4.15 0.47 11.74
N PRO A 38 -4.14 -0.55 12.62
CA PRO A 38 -2.90 -1.10 13.18
C PRO A 38 -1.90 -1.57 12.11
N VAL A 39 -2.39 -2.16 11.03
CA VAL A 39 -1.57 -2.62 9.89
C VAL A 39 -0.83 -1.48 9.16
N ASN A 40 -1.28 -0.24 9.35
CA ASN A 40 -0.74 0.96 8.70
C ASN A 40 0.19 1.77 9.61
N ALA A 41 0.62 1.25 10.76
CA ALA A 41 1.46 1.99 11.72
C ALA A 41 2.73 2.62 11.10
N ILE A 42 3.39 1.94 10.16
CA ILE A 42 4.55 2.50 9.44
C ILE A 42 4.11 3.62 8.50
N ALA A 43 3.07 3.38 7.70
CA ALA A 43 2.53 4.40 6.79
C ALA A 43 2.12 5.68 7.55
N ALA A 44 1.48 5.55 8.72
CA ALA A 44 1.09 6.65 9.57
C ALA A 44 2.29 7.53 10.01
N LYS A 45 3.46 6.92 10.25
CA LYS A 45 4.70 7.65 10.57
C LYS A 45 5.26 8.42 9.37
N VAL A 46 5.09 7.88 8.16
CA VAL A 46 5.67 8.42 6.92
C VAL A 46 4.81 9.51 6.29
N LEU A 47 3.49 9.43 6.46
CA LEU A 47 2.51 10.34 5.87
C LEU A 47 2.78 11.82 6.14
N PRO A 48 3.15 12.28 7.36
CA PRO A 48 3.45 13.69 7.61
C PRO A 48 4.58 14.23 6.72
N THR A 49 5.62 13.41 6.49
CA THR A 49 6.74 13.78 5.61
C THR A 49 6.28 13.90 4.16
N LEU A 50 5.46 12.96 3.67
CA LEU A 50 4.90 13.04 2.31
C LEU A 50 3.97 14.24 2.14
N GLN A 51 3.19 14.59 3.15
CA GLN A 51 2.36 15.80 3.17
C GLN A 51 3.20 17.08 3.15
N ALA A 52 4.35 17.10 3.84
CA ALA A 52 5.28 18.22 3.77
C ALA A 52 5.86 18.37 2.35
N ILE A 53 6.25 17.26 1.71
CA ILE A 53 6.72 17.24 0.31
C ILE A 53 5.62 17.73 -0.64
N GLN A 54 4.37 17.29 -0.44
CA GLN A 54 3.22 17.77 -1.22
C GLN A 54 3.06 19.28 -1.12
N LYS A 55 3.06 19.83 0.09
CA LYS A 55 2.93 21.27 0.34
C LYS A 55 4.08 22.07 -0.28
N ALA A 56 5.31 21.56 -0.17
CA ALA A 56 6.49 22.20 -0.75
C ALA A 56 6.50 22.15 -2.29
N SER A 57 6.02 21.05 -2.87
CA SER A 57 5.93 20.86 -4.32
C SER A 57 4.85 21.74 -4.93
N GLY A 58 3.65 21.76 -4.33
CA GLY A 58 2.47 22.48 -4.84
C GLY A 58 1.94 21.98 -6.19
N LYS A 59 2.52 20.91 -6.76
CA LYS A 59 2.27 20.46 -8.14
C LYS A 59 1.70 19.05 -8.28
N ALA A 60 1.73 18.24 -7.21
CA ALA A 60 1.29 16.86 -7.23
C ALA A 60 0.31 16.58 -6.08
N SER A 61 -0.61 15.65 -6.31
CA SER A 61 -1.48 15.12 -5.26
C SER A 61 -0.67 14.27 -4.27
N LEU A 62 -1.15 14.16 -3.03
CA LEU A 62 -0.59 13.24 -2.06
C LEU A 62 -0.68 11.79 -2.57
N ALA A 63 -1.77 11.45 -3.27
CA ALA A 63 -1.96 10.14 -3.88
C ALA A 63 -0.83 9.79 -4.86
N ASP A 64 -0.44 10.73 -5.73
CA ASP A 64 0.67 10.53 -6.65
C ASP A 64 2.01 10.49 -5.93
N ILE A 65 2.22 11.32 -4.91
CA ILE A 65 3.45 11.31 -4.10
C ILE A 65 3.64 9.96 -3.38
N ILE A 66 2.58 9.38 -2.81
CA ILE A 66 2.64 8.07 -2.16
C ILE A 66 3.06 6.98 -3.16
N VAL A 67 2.49 6.97 -4.36
CA VAL A 67 2.83 5.96 -5.37
C VAL A 67 4.24 6.18 -5.91
N LEU A 68 4.62 7.44 -6.16
CA LEU A 68 5.96 7.80 -6.62
C LEU A 68 7.02 7.40 -5.59
N ALA A 69 6.76 7.62 -4.30
CA ALA A 69 7.61 7.15 -3.21
C ALA A 69 7.83 5.63 -3.31
N GLY A 70 6.77 4.86 -3.51
CA GLY A 70 6.86 3.41 -3.74
C GLY A 70 7.74 3.03 -4.92
N SER A 71 7.53 3.65 -6.09
CA SER A 71 8.35 3.42 -7.29
C SER A 71 9.83 3.71 -7.02
N VAL A 72 10.14 4.86 -6.43
CA VAL A 72 11.52 5.23 -6.04
C VAL A 72 12.09 4.21 -5.04
N GLY A 73 11.29 3.73 -4.09
CA GLY A 73 11.71 2.69 -3.14
C GLY A 73 12.10 1.38 -3.82
N VAL A 74 11.36 0.98 -4.86
CA VAL A 74 11.67 -0.23 -5.66
C VAL A 74 12.91 -0.03 -6.51
N GLU A 75 13.06 1.12 -7.18
CA GLU A 75 14.25 1.45 -7.97
C GLU A 75 15.52 1.47 -7.10
N GLN A 76 15.45 2.06 -5.90
CA GLN A 76 16.55 2.05 -4.94
C GLN A 76 16.90 0.63 -4.48
N ALA A 77 15.91 -0.22 -4.24
CA ALA A 77 16.13 -1.61 -3.83
C ALA A 77 16.79 -2.43 -4.95
N ALA A 78 16.37 -2.24 -6.20
CA ALA A 78 16.98 -2.88 -7.35
C ALA A 78 18.43 -2.41 -7.55
N ALA A 79 18.67 -1.09 -7.46
CA ALA A 79 20.00 -0.52 -7.60
C ALA A 79 20.97 -1.04 -6.52
N ALA A 80 20.50 -1.18 -5.28
CA ALA A 80 21.29 -1.79 -4.20
C ALA A 80 21.64 -3.26 -4.45
N ALA A 81 20.84 -3.97 -5.26
CA ALA A 81 21.11 -5.33 -5.72
C ALA A 81 21.93 -5.39 -7.02
N GLY A 82 22.43 -4.25 -7.52
CA GLY A 82 23.20 -4.16 -8.76
C GLY A 82 22.35 -4.21 -10.04
N VAL A 83 21.03 -4.04 -9.93
CA VAL A 83 20.09 -4.04 -11.06
C VAL A 83 19.59 -2.64 -11.31
N SER A 84 19.82 -2.11 -12.52
CA SER A 84 19.20 -0.85 -12.95
C SER A 84 17.83 -1.14 -13.54
N VAL A 85 16.79 -0.54 -12.96
CA VAL A 85 15.41 -0.63 -13.45
C VAL A 85 14.74 0.73 -13.32
N THR A 86 13.92 1.08 -14.29
CA THR A 86 13.00 2.22 -14.21
C THR A 86 11.60 1.67 -14.01
N VAL A 87 10.95 2.08 -12.93
CA VAL A 87 9.57 1.70 -12.62
C VAL A 87 8.64 2.72 -13.26
N PRO A 88 7.76 2.32 -14.20
CA PRO A 88 6.85 3.25 -14.85
C PRO A 88 5.96 3.97 -13.82
N PHE A 89 5.82 5.28 -13.99
CA PHE A 89 4.95 6.11 -13.16
C PHE A 89 3.93 6.85 -14.02
N ALA A 90 2.65 6.66 -13.70
CA ALA A 90 1.53 7.36 -14.34
C ALA A 90 0.92 8.36 -13.35
N PRO A 91 1.06 9.68 -13.56
CA PRO A 91 0.44 10.70 -12.73
C PRO A 91 -1.07 10.83 -13.02
N GLY A 92 -1.77 11.61 -12.21
CA GLY A 92 -3.18 11.95 -12.40
C GLY A 92 -4.09 11.44 -11.29
N ARG A 93 -3.54 10.89 -10.20
CA ARG A 93 -4.33 10.60 -9.01
C ARG A 93 -4.72 11.91 -8.34
N VAL A 94 -5.86 11.89 -7.65
CA VAL A 94 -6.39 13.04 -6.92
C VAL A 94 -6.48 12.72 -5.44
N ASP A 95 -6.56 13.75 -4.61
CA ASP A 95 -6.75 13.59 -3.17
C ASP A 95 -8.25 13.71 -2.84
N ALA A 96 -8.77 12.71 -2.15
CA ALA A 96 -10.11 12.76 -1.58
C ALA A 96 -10.07 13.57 -0.29
N ARG A 97 -11.22 14.11 0.09
CA ARG A 97 -11.43 14.74 1.39
C ARG A 97 -12.13 13.80 2.36
N GLN A 98 -12.07 14.11 3.65
CA GLN A 98 -12.73 13.30 4.68
C GLN A 98 -14.26 13.26 4.50
N ASP A 99 -14.88 14.36 4.07
CA ASP A 99 -16.32 14.45 3.76
C ASP A 99 -16.74 13.60 2.55
N GLN A 100 -15.78 13.20 1.70
CA GLN A 100 -15.98 12.31 0.56
C GLN A 100 -15.64 10.85 0.89
N THR A 101 -15.35 10.55 2.16
CA THR A 101 -14.88 9.25 2.63
C THR A 101 -15.84 8.71 3.68
N ASP A 102 -16.71 7.80 3.26
CA ASP A 102 -17.60 7.09 4.17
C ASP A 102 -16.82 6.11 5.04
N ILE A 103 -16.83 6.35 6.35
CA ILE A 103 -15.98 5.63 7.32
C ILE A 103 -16.37 4.17 7.42
N GLU A 104 -17.67 3.87 7.46
CA GLU A 104 -18.18 2.50 7.60
C GLU A 104 -17.81 1.68 6.37
N SER A 105 -18.11 2.20 5.18
CA SER A 105 -17.81 1.55 3.91
C SER A 105 -16.31 1.32 3.73
N VAL A 106 -15.45 2.30 4.06
CA VAL A 106 -13.98 2.10 4.00
C VAL A 106 -13.48 1.15 5.08
N GLY A 107 -14.10 1.13 6.27
CA GLY A 107 -13.78 0.19 7.34
C GLY A 107 -13.87 -1.28 6.92
N LEU A 108 -14.78 -1.62 6.00
CA LEU A 108 -14.90 -2.95 5.41
C LEU A 108 -13.68 -3.39 4.58
N LEU A 109 -12.78 -2.46 4.24
CA LEU A 109 -11.55 -2.74 3.49
C LEU A 109 -10.36 -3.02 4.42
N GLU A 110 -10.53 -2.91 5.74
CA GLU A 110 -9.46 -3.21 6.70
C GLU A 110 -9.10 -4.72 6.62
N PRO A 111 -7.83 -5.06 6.34
CA PRO A 111 -7.45 -6.45 6.16
C PRO A 111 -7.43 -7.22 7.49
N LEU A 112 -7.94 -8.46 7.48
CA LEU A 112 -7.80 -9.40 8.59
C LEU A 112 -6.37 -9.95 8.69
N ALA A 113 -5.69 -10.06 7.55
CA ALA A 113 -4.27 -10.38 7.43
C ALA A 113 -3.72 -9.76 6.14
N ASP A 114 -2.42 -9.51 6.13
CA ASP A 114 -1.66 -9.06 4.97
C ASP A 114 -0.33 -9.80 4.94
N GLY A 115 -0.26 -10.86 4.13
CA GLY A 115 0.92 -11.71 4.04
C GLY A 115 2.13 -11.02 3.38
N PHE A 116 1.93 -9.92 2.63
CA PHE A 116 3.02 -9.14 2.06
C PHE A 116 3.72 -8.28 3.13
N ARG A 117 2.97 -7.89 4.17
CA ARG A 117 3.49 -7.15 5.34
C ARG A 117 3.68 -8.03 6.58
N ASN A 118 3.46 -9.34 6.47
CA ASN A 118 3.50 -10.29 7.58
C ASN A 118 2.61 -9.86 8.77
N TYR A 119 1.41 -9.37 8.48
CA TYR A 119 0.44 -8.91 9.47
C TYR A 119 -0.75 -9.88 9.59
N ARG A 120 -1.23 -10.10 10.82
CA ARG A 120 -2.42 -10.89 11.12
C ARG A 120 -3.15 -10.31 12.33
N ARG A 121 -4.44 -10.01 12.17
CA ARG A 121 -5.31 -9.44 13.23
C ARG A 121 -6.09 -10.49 14.01
N ILE A 122 -6.51 -11.57 13.33
CA ILE A 122 -7.33 -12.63 13.91
C ILE A 122 -6.50 -13.85 14.27
N GLU A 123 -6.69 -14.39 15.48
CA GLU A 123 -6.09 -15.67 15.88
C GLU A 123 -7.05 -16.83 15.57
N GLY A 124 -6.53 -17.93 15.00
CA GLY A 124 -7.32 -19.14 14.69
C GLY A 124 -8.22 -19.06 13.44
N GLY A 125 -8.97 -20.14 13.19
CA GLY A 125 -10.00 -20.27 12.16
C GLY A 125 -9.50 -20.62 10.74
N VAL A 126 -8.79 -19.69 10.10
CA VAL A 126 -8.33 -19.81 8.72
C VAL A 126 -6.79 -19.80 8.69
N SER A 127 -6.19 -20.60 7.81
CA SER A 127 -4.72 -20.62 7.67
C SER A 127 -4.20 -19.31 7.06
N THR A 128 -2.94 -18.97 7.35
CA THR A 128 -2.32 -17.74 6.84
C THR A 128 -2.22 -17.77 5.32
N GLU A 129 -1.97 -18.95 4.74
CA GLU A 129 -1.88 -19.18 3.30
C GLU A 129 -3.22 -18.93 2.62
N THR A 130 -4.33 -19.38 3.21
CA THR A 130 -5.67 -19.12 2.67
C THR A 130 -5.98 -17.63 2.68
N LEU A 131 -5.61 -16.89 3.74
CA LEU A 131 -5.80 -15.44 3.79
C LEU A 131 -4.90 -14.70 2.78
N LEU A 132 -3.68 -15.18 2.55
CA LEU A 132 -2.80 -14.65 1.50
C LEU A 132 -3.41 -14.88 0.10
N LEU A 133 -3.93 -16.08 -0.17
CA LEU A 133 -4.56 -16.41 -1.44
C LEU A 133 -5.84 -15.60 -1.68
N ASP A 134 -6.68 -15.43 -0.65
CA ASP A 134 -7.87 -14.56 -0.73
C ASP A 134 -7.44 -13.11 -1.06
N LYS A 135 -6.39 -12.61 -0.40
CA LYS A 135 -5.88 -11.28 -0.71
C LYS A 135 -5.34 -11.16 -2.13
N ALA A 136 -4.62 -12.16 -2.61
CA ALA A 136 -4.08 -12.20 -3.96
C ALA A 136 -5.21 -12.19 -5.01
N GLN A 137 -6.28 -12.93 -4.76
CA GLN A 137 -7.47 -12.94 -5.60
C GLN A 137 -8.14 -11.57 -5.65
N GLN A 138 -8.30 -10.89 -4.51
CA GLN A 138 -8.84 -9.53 -4.47
C GLN A 138 -7.99 -8.56 -5.30
N LEU A 139 -6.67 -8.72 -5.29
CA LEU A 139 -5.72 -7.93 -6.09
C LEU A 139 -5.61 -8.40 -7.55
N THR A 140 -6.39 -9.40 -7.96
CA THR A 140 -6.38 -9.99 -9.30
C THR A 140 -5.01 -10.54 -9.74
N LEU A 141 -4.21 -10.99 -8.76
CA LEU A 141 -2.87 -11.53 -9.02
C LEU A 141 -2.94 -12.96 -9.55
N THR A 142 -2.10 -13.25 -10.54
CA THR A 142 -1.78 -14.61 -10.96
C THR A 142 -0.79 -15.27 -9.98
N ALA A 143 -0.67 -16.59 -10.03
CA ALA A 143 0.27 -17.32 -9.16
C ALA A 143 1.74 -16.87 -9.32
N PRO A 144 2.27 -16.61 -10.55
CA PRO A 144 3.61 -16.04 -10.71
C PRO A 144 3.77 -14.65 -10.10
N GLU A 145 2.79 -13.76 -10.28
CA GLU A 145 2.83 -12.39 -9.72
C GLU A 145 2.81 -12.41 -8.19
N LEU A 146 1.93 -13.22 -7.59
CA LEU A 146 1.90 -13.44 -6.15
C LEU A 146 3.27 -13.91 -5.63
N THR A 147 3.87 -14.89 -6.30
CA THR A 147 5.15 -15.48 -5.90
C THR A 147 6.28 -14.44 -5.93
N VAL A 148 6.36 -13.66 -7.02
CA VAL A 148 7.37 -12.60 -7.16
C VAL A 148 7.17 -11.52 -6.10
N LEU A 149 5.92 -11.11 -5.82
CA LEU A 149 5.63 -10.10 -4.82
C LEU A 149 6.01 -10.57 -3.40
N VAL A 150 5.59 -11.77 -2.99
CA VAL A 150 5.95 -12.32 -1.68
C VAL A 150 7.48 -12.41 -1.50
N GLY A 151 8.19 -12.88 -2.54
CA GLY A 151 9.65 -12.92 -2.54
C GLY A 151 10.29 -11.53 -2.45
N GLY A 152 9.74 -10.55 -3.17
CA GLY A 152 10.22 -9.16 -3.19
C GLY A 152 10.05 -8.46 -1.84
N PHE A 153 8.87 -8.55 -1.24
CA PHE A 153 8.58 -7.94 0.07
C PHE A 153 9.45 -8.52 1.18
N THR A 154 9.73 -9.83 1.14
CA THR A 154 10.61 -10.48 2.11
C THR A 154 12.05 -9.94 2.04
N ARG A 155 12.53 -9.59 0.84
CA ARG A 155 13.87 -9.01 0.62
C ARG A 155 13.94 -7.51 0.88
N ALA A 156 12.85 -6.77 0.66
CA ALA A 156 12.79 -5.31 0.83
C ALA A 156 12.81 -4.83 2.29
N GLY A 157 12.83 -5.75 3.26
CA GLY A 157 12.93 -5.49 4.69
C GLY A 157 11.63 -5.79 5.42
N ARG A 158 11.70 -6.61 6.48
CA ARG A 158 10.55 -6.96 7.32
C ARG A 158 9.98 -5.70 7.98
N GLN A 159 8.67 -5.57 7.90
CA GLN A 159 7.89 -4.63 8.71
C GLN A 159 7.50 -5.39 9.98
N LEU A 160 8.35 -5.34 11.01
CA LEU A 160 8.00 -5.73 12.38
C LEU A 160 7.86 -4.46 13.21
#